data_AF-A0A7S0A7C4-F1
#
_entry.id   AF-A0A7S0A7C4-F1
#
_cell.length_a   1.000
_cell.length_b   1.000
_cell.length_c   1.000
_cell.angle_alpha   90.00
_cell.angle_beta   90.00
_cell.angle_gamma   90.00
#
_symmetry.space_group_name_H-M   'P 1'
#
loop_
_entity.id
_entity.type
_entity.pdbx_description
1 polymer ?
#
loop_
_entity_poly.entity_id
_entity_poly.type
_entity_poly.pdbx_seq_one_letter_code
_entity_poly.pdbx_strand_id
1 'polypeptide(L)'
;MEEGKSGRFEVNVATQAEFEAFYAWLHPVTGRDVQVDQSNAEGLLRLANYYQIEKLKATCASVLQKATPSVARLVLADECGLTEWRDKLVEHIAEEFDKHDLEPLKAHVDLLMAVVSRASARFSEQGKEIELLAEQGAELRAELLANRARLQEIRELQARVHEIRNLACNDIRRDRSQDGQLLCDYVWRGLTEIAQAMEG
;
A
#
# COMPACT_ATOMS: atom_id res chain seq x y z
N MET A 1 -51.38 8.48 -24.25
CA MET A 1 -50.57 7.25 -24.42
C MET A 1 -50.80 6.72 -25.82
N GLU A 2 -49.83 6.92 -26.72
CA GLU A 2 -49.88 6.33 -28.06
C GLU A 2 -49.46 4.85 -28.06
N GLU A 3 -48.65 4.43 -27.08
CA GLU A 3 -48.20 3.04 -26.90
C GLU A 3 -49.36 2.05 -26.76
N GLY A 4 -50.43 2.44 -26.04
CA GLY A 4 -51.63 1.61 -25.90
C GLY A 4 -52.42 1.39 -27.19
N LYS A 5 -52.19 2.21 -28.23
CA LYS A 5 -52.85 2.07 -29.55
C LYS A 5 -52.02 1.25 -30.53
N SER A 6 -50.69 1.35 -30.48
CA SER A 6 -49.78 0.62 -31.37
C SER A 6 -49.50 -0.80 -30.87
N GLY A 7 -49.60 -1.04 -29.57
CA GLY A 7 -49.13 -2.28 -28.94
C GLY A 7 -47.61 -2.46 -29.06
N ARG A 8 -46.87 -1.38 -29.33
CA ARG A 8 -45.40 -1.37 -29.48
C ARG A 8 -44.81 -0.39 -28.49
N PHE A 9 -43.71 -0.79 -27.86
CA PHE A 9 -42.89 0.05 -26.99
C PHE A 9 -41.42 -0.08 -27.43
N GLU A 10 -40.66 1.00 -27.27
CA GLU A 10 -39.24 1.06 -27.57
C GLU A 10 -38.43 0.96 -26.28
N VAL A 11 -37.42 0.08 -26.25
CA VAL A 11 -36.56 -0.13 -25.08
C VAL A 11 -35.17 0.42 -25.41
N ASN A 12 -34.86 1.61 -24.88
CA ASN A 12 -33.58 2.29 -25.12
C ASN A 12 -32.56 2.07 -23.99
N VAL A 13 -32.90 1.26 -22.98
CA VAL A 13 -32.07 1.06 -21.77
C VAL A 13 -31.07 -0.09 -21.89
N ALA A 14 -31.17 -0.91 -22.94
CA ALA A 14 -30.32 -2.06 -23.16
C ALA A 14 -30.20 -2.39 -24.65
N THR A 15 -29.15 -3.12 -25.01
CA THR A 15 -28.99 -3.70 -26.33
C THR A 15 -29.98 -4.86 -26.54
N GLN A 16 -30.22 -5.23 -27.81
CA GLN A 16 -31.08 -6.37 -28.14
C GLN A 16 -30.59 -7.67 -27.46
N ALA A 17 -29.28 -7.93 -27.46
CA ALA A 17 -28.70 -9.13 -26.87
C ALA A 17 -28.93 -9.20 -25.35
N GLU A 18 -28.76 -8.07 -24.65
CA GLU A 18 -29.05 -7.98 -23.20
C GLU A 18 -30.54 -8.19 -22.92
N PHE A 19 -31.41 -7.63 -23.76
CA PHE A 19 -32.85 -7.79 -23.62
C PHE A 19 -33.30 -9.23 -23.87
N GLU A 20 -32.74 -9.91 -24.88
CA GLU A 20 -33.01 -11.33 -25.14
C GLU A 20 -32.57 -12.21 -23.97
N ALA A 21 -31.40 -11.95 -23.38
CA ALA A 21 -30.94 -12.66 -22.18
C ALA A 21 -31.87 -12.45 -20.98
N PHE A 22 -32.33 -11.21 -20.78
CA PHE A 22 -33.30 -10.86 -19.73
C PHE A 22 -34.64 -11.57 -19.95
N TYR A 23 -35.15 -11.54 -21.18
CA TYR A 23 -36.42 -12.19 -21.51
C TYR A 23 -36.35 -13.71 -21.37
N ALA A 24 -35.23 -14.32 -21.79
CA ALA A 24 -34.98 -15.73 -21.60
C ALA A 24 -34.98 -16.11 -20.10
N TRP A 25 -34.39 -15.26 -19.25
CA TRP A 25 -34.40 -15.43 -17.79
C TRP A 25 -35.81 -15.36 -17.18
N LEU A 26 -36.68 -14.48 -17.71
CA LEU A 26 -38.08 -14.37 -17.25
C LEU A 26 -38.96 -15.54 -17.67
N HIS A 27 -38.59 -16.26 -18.72
CA HIS A 27 -39.43 -17.31 -19.27
C HIS A 27 -39.52 -18.51 -18.31
N PRO A 28 -40.73 -19.00 -17.95
CA PRO A 28 -40.89 -20.03 -16.91
C PRO A 28 -40.18 -21.36 -17.17
N VAL A 29 -40.02 -21.71 -18.45
CA VAL A 29 -39.45 -22.99 -18.89
C VAL A 29 -37.93 -22.89 -19.04
N THR A 30 -37.45 -21.89 -19.76
CA THR A 30 -36.04 -21.74 -20.15
C THR A 30 -35.24 -20.88 -19.20
N GLY A 31 -35.89 -20.05 -18.37
CA GLY A 31 -35.21 -19.13 -17.45
C GLY A 31 -34.41 -19.83 -16.37
N ARG A 32 -34.72 -21.10 -16.07
CA ARG A 32 -33.95 -21.94 -15.15
C ARG A 32 -32.57 -22.29 -15.70
N ASP A 33 -32.40 -22.27 -17.02
CA ASP A 33 -31.15 -22.61 -17.69
C ASP A 33 -30.26 -21.37 -17.92
N VAL A 34 -30.83 -20.16 -17.75
CA VAL A 34 -30.09 -18.90 -17.91
C VAL A 34 -29.29 -18.60 -16.65
N GLN A 35 -27.97 -18.80 -16.71
CA GLN A 35 -27.06 -18.42 -15.65
C GLN A 35 -26.68 -16.94 -15.72
N VAL A 36 -26.69 -16.27 -14.58
CA VAL A 36 -26.15 -14.92 -14.44
C VAL A 36 -24.66 -15.02 -14.20
N ASP A 37 -23.86 -14.46 -15.10
CA ASP A 37 -22.40 -14.49 -15.06
C ASP A 37 -21.80 -13.09 -15.29
N GLN A 38 -20.48 -12.96 -15.26
CA GLN A 38 -19.83 -11.65 -15.40
C GLN A 38 -20.05 -11.00 -16.76
N SER A 39 -20.36 -11.78 -17.81
CA SER A 39 -20.54 -11.26 -19.17
C SER A 39 -21.92 -10.66 -19.39
N ASN A 40 -22.94 -11.14 -18.66
CA ASN A 40 -24.32 -10.69 -18.83
C ASN A 40 -24.86 -9.89 -17.63
N ALA A 41 -24.22 -9.96 -16.45
CA ALA A 41 -24.76 -9.39 -15.22
C ALA A 41 -24.97 -7.87 -15.26
N GLU A 42 -24.14 -7.10 -15.97
CA GLU A 42 -24.30 -5.64 -16.05
C GLU A 42 -25.56 -5.24 -16.82
N GLY A 43 -25.77 -5.82 -18.00
CA GLY A 43 -26.99 -5.59 -18.79
C GLY A 43 -28.25 -6.09 -18.10
N LEU A 44 -28.18 -7.29 -17.50
CA LEU A 44 -29.29 -7.84 -16.71
C LEU A 44 -29.61 -6.98 -15.49
N LEU A 45 -28.60 -6.40 -14.83
CA LEU A 45 -28.81 -5.52 -13.68
C LEU A 45 -29.56 -4.24 -14.08
N ARG A 46 -29.20 -3.59 -15.20
CA ARG A 46 -29.92 -2.41 -15.71
C ARG A 46 -31.39 -2.72 -15.98
N LEU A 47 -31.66 -3.82 -16.68
CA LEU A 47 -33.02 -4.25 -17.00
C LEU A 47 -33.80 -4.66 -15.73
N ALA A 48 -33.17 -5.36 -14.81
CA ALA A 48 -33.78 -5.71 -13.52
C ALA A 48 -34.13 -4.47 -12.70
N ASN A 49 -33.29 -3.43 -12.72
CA ASN A 49 -33.59 -2.16 -12.06
C ASN A 49 -34.75 -1.43 -12.74
N TYR A 50 -34.74 -1.36 -14.08
CA TYR A 50 -35.79 -0.71 -14.88
C TYR A 50 -37.17 -1.36 -14.66
N TYR A 51 -37.24 -2.70 -14.69
CA TYR A 51 -38.46 -3.47 -14.47
C TYR A 51 -38.73 -3.83 -13.00
N GLN A 52 -37.92 -3.33 -12.06
CA GLN A 52 -38.09 -3.52 -10.61
C GLN A 52 -38.12 -4.99 -10.15
N ILE A 53 -37.26 -5.82 -10.74
CA ILE A 53 -37.13 -7.26 -10.43
C ILE A 53 -36.04 -7.48 -9.40
N GLU A 54 -36.36 -7.22 -8.13
CA GLU A 54 -35.42 -7.24 -7.00
C GLU A 54 -34.61 -8.54 -6.88
N LYS A 55 -35.24 -9.69 -7.15
CA LYS A 55 -34.53 -10.99 -7.08
C LYS A 55 -33.40 -11.10 -8.11
N LEU A 56 -33.64 -10.63 -9.34
CA LEU A 56 -32.62 -10.65 -10.39
C LEU A 56 -31.54 -9.59 -10.10
N LYS A 57 -31.96 -8.40 -9.64
CA LYS A 57 -31.07 -7.32 -9.22
C LYS A 57 -30.08 -7.79 -8.14
N ALA A 58 -30.57 -8.45 -7.09
CA ALA A 58 -29.72 -9.02 -6.04
C ALA A 58 -28.76 -10.10 -6.56
N THR A 59 -29.25 -10.97 -7.47
CA THR A 59 -28.42 -12.01 -8.11
C THR A 59 -27.28 -11.39 -8.92
N CYS A 60 -27.58 -10.41 -9.77
CA CYS A 60 -26.58 -9.71 -10.57
C CYS A 60 -25.57 -8.96 -9.69
N ALA A 61 -26.04 -8.26 -8.66
CA ALA A 61 -25.16 -7.58 -7.71
C ALA A 61 -24.18 -8.56 -7.04
N SER A 62 -24.63 -9.76 -6.65
CA SER A 62 -23.77 -10.78 -6.02
C SER A 62 -22.67 -11.30 -6.96
N VAL A 63 -22.93 -11.35 -8.26
CA VAL A 63 -21.97 -11.75 -9.29
C VAL A 63 -20.97 -10.63 -9.54
N LEU A 64 -21.46 -9.39 -9.68
CA LEU A 64 -20.61 -8.22 -9.96
C LEU A 64 -19.74 -7.80 -8.78
N GLN A 65 -20.17 -8.06 -7.54
CA GLN A 65 -19.34 -7.84 -6.35
C GLN A 65 -18.05 -8.69 -6.33
N LYS A 66 -18.01 -9.78 -7.10
CA LYS A 66 -16.81 -10.63 -7.24
C LYS A 66 -15.91 -10.21 -8.40
N ALA A 67 -16.39 -9.29 -9.24
CA ALA A 67 -15.65 -8.82 -10.40
C ALA A 67 -14.72 -7.65 -10.01
N THR A 68 -13.72 -7.38 -10.85
CA THR A 68 -12.76 -6.29 -10.61
C THR A 68 -13.47 -4.94 -10.48
N PRO A 69 -13.18 -4.12 -9.46
CA PRO A 69 -13.74 -2.78 -9.36
C PRO A 69 -13.42 -1.92 -10.60
N SER A 70 -14.40 -1.13 -11.04
CA SER A 70 -14.22 -0.20 -12.15
C SER A 70 -15.14 1.02 -11.98
N VAL A 71 -14.77 2.13 -12.61
CA VAL A 71 -15.56 3.37 -12.58
C VAL A 71 -16.93 3.17 -13.22
N ALA A 72 -17.02 2.40 -14.30
CA ALA A 72 -18.31 2.05 -14.93
C ALA A 72 -19.22 1.27 -13.97
N ARG A 73 -18.66 0.35 -13.16
CA ARG A 73 -19.42 -0.39 -12.14
C ARG A 73 -19.84 0.49 -10.98
N LEU A 74 -19.02 1.49 -10.62
CA LEU A 74 -19.39 2.46 -9.59
C LEU A 74 -20.62 3.27 -10.01
N VAL A 75 -20.62 3.77 -11.25
CA VAL A 75 -21.78 4.47 -11.82
C VAL A 75 -23.01 3.56 -11.86
N LEU A 76 -22.85 2.34 -12.37
CA LEU A 76 -23.95 1.37 -12.43
C LEU A 76 -24.53 1.04 -11.04
N ALA A 77 -23.67 0.91 -10.02
CA ALA A 77 -24.10 0.66 -8.65
C ALA A 77 -24.94 1.83 -8.10
N ASP A 78 -24.54 3.07 -8.38
CA ASP A 78 -25.29 4.26 -7.97
C ASP A 78 -26.63 4.40 -8.71
N GLU A 79 -26.64 4.23 -10.04
CA GLU A 79 -27.86 4.24 -10.86
C GLU A 79 -28.88 3.17 -10.43
N CYS A 80 -28.38 2.03 -9.96
CA CYS A 80 -29.22 0.95 -9.45
C CYS A 80 -29.55 1.09 -7.96
N GLY A 81 -29.10 2.14 -7.27
CA GLY A 81 -29.35 2.35 -5.83
C GLY A 81 -28.72 1.27 -4.94
N LEU A 82 -27.64 0.63 -5.38
CA LEU A 82 -26.90 -0.40 -4.63
C LEU A 82 -25.84 0.25 -3.72
N THR A 83 -26.30 0.97 -2.69
CA THR A 83 -25.46 1.83 -1.83
C THR A 83 -24.28 1.12 -1.20
N GLU A 84 -24.46 -0.06 -0.61
CA GLU A 84 -23.36 -0.81 0.02
C GLU A 84 -22.26 -1.21 -0.98
N TRP A 85 -22.65 -1.59 -2.20
CA TRP A 85 -21.69 -1.96 -3.24
C TRP A 85 -20.99 -0.73 -3.80
N ARG A 86 -21.74 0.36 -4.04
CA ARG A 86 -21.20 1.66 -4.42
C ARG A 86 -20.15 2.13 -3.42
N ASP A 87 -20.44 2.12 -2.13
CA ASP A 87 -19.53 2.60 -1.10
C ASP A 87 -18.23 1.77 -1.05
N LYS A 88 -18.32 0.45 -1.26
CA LYS A 88 -17.13 -0.42 -1.41
C LYS A 88 -16.31 -0.09 -2.66
N LEU A 89 -16.97 0.20 -3.77
CA LEU A 89 -16.30 0.60 -5.01
C LEU A 89 -15.63 1.96 -4.87
N VAL A 90 -16.26 2.92 -4.18
CA VAL A 90 -15.65 4.23 -3.86
C VAL A 90 -14.38 4.03 -3.05
N GLU A 91 -14.43 3.21 -1.99
CA GLU A 91 -13.25 2.93 -1.17
C GLU A 91 -12.13 2.33 -2.03
N HIS A 92 -12.42 1.27 -2.80
CA HIS A 92 -11.42 0.61 -3.64
C HIS A 92 -10.79 1.53 -4.69
N ILE A 93 -11.62 2.30 -5.41
CA ILE A 93 -11.13 3.24 -6.42
C ILE A 93 -10.32 4.36 -5.77
N ALA A 94 -10.66 4.76 -4.54
CA ALA A 94 -9.86 5.73 -3.79
C ALA A 94 -8.51 5.15 -3.31
N GLU A 95 -8.40 3.84 -3.05
CA GLU A 95 -7.11 3.20 -2.76
C GLU A 95 -6.20 3.16 -3.98
N GLU A 96 -6.78 2.89 -5.14
CA GLU A 96 -6.09 2.75 -6.43
C GLU A 96 -6.35 3.95 -7.35
N PHE A 97 -6.36 5.16 -6.76
CA PHE A 97 -6.78 6.39 -7.44
C PHE A 97 -6.02 6.67 -8.74
N ASP A 98 -4.74 6.30 -8.80
CA ASP A 98 -3.85 6.47 -9.96
C ASP A 98 -4.06 5.43 -11.07
N LYS A 99 -4.74 4.31 -10.79
CA LYS A 99 -4.97 3.21 -11.74
C LYS A 99 -6.28 3.33 -12.52
N HIS A 100 -7.18 4.22 -12.10
CA HIS A 100 -8.51 4.34 -12.67
C HIS A 100 -8.68 5.62 -13.48
N ASP A 101 -9.35 5.53 -14.62
CA ASP A 101 -9.79 6.70 -15.38
C ASP A 101 -11.06 7.29 -14.76
N LEU A 102 -10.94 8.46 -14.13
CA LEU A 102 -12.02 9.17 -13.46
C LEU A 102 -12.80 10.11 -14.38
N GLU A 103 -12.42 10.24 -15.65
CA GLU A 103 -13.11 11.10 -16.62
C GLU A 103 -14.63 10.85 -16.67
N PRO A 104 -15.12 9.58 -16.65
CA PRO A 104 -16.56 9.31 -16.67
C PRO A 104 -17.32 9.85 -15.44
N LEU A 105 -16.64 10.02 -14.30
CA LEU A 105 -17.28 10.53 -13.08
C LEU A 105 -17.58 12.04 -13.14
N LYS A 106 -17.08 12.78 -14.14
CA LYS A 106 -17.46 14.19 -14.31
C LYS A 106 -18.95 14.39 -14.54
N ALA A 107 -19.63 13.38 -15.12
CA ALA A 107 -21.09 13.38 -15.24
C ALA A 107 -21.82 13.07 -13.92
N HIS A 108 -21.09 12.54 -12.92
CA HIS A 108 -21.61 12.10 -11.63
C HIS A 108 -20.84 12.78 -10.49
N VAL A 109 -21.03 14.09 -10.34
CA VAL A 109 -20.24 14.94 -9.42
C VAL A 109 -20.24 14.42 -7.99
N ASP A 110 -21.36 13.89 -7.50
CA ASP A 110 -21.46 13.35 -6.15
C ASP A 110 -20.53 12.13 -5.94
N LEU A 111 -20.44 11.23 -6.93
CA LEU A 111 -19.53 10.09 -6.91
C LEU A 111 -18.07 10.54 -7.01
N LEU A 112 -17.78 11.51 -7.87
CA LEU A 112 -16.44 12.06 -7.99
C LEU A 112 -15.98 12.68 -6.66
N MET A 113 -16.83 13.47 -6.01
CA MET A 113 -16.53 14.08 -4.72
C MET A 113 -16.35 13.03 -3.62
N ALA A 114 -17.14 11.95 -3.63
CA ALA A 114 -16.97 10.85 -2.69
C ALA A 114 -15.59 10.16 -2.85
N VAL A 115 -15.19 9.85 -4.09
CA VAL A 115 -13.89 9.24 -4.41
C VAL A 115 -12.74 10.18 -4.01
N VAL A 116 -12.79 11.45 -4.42
CA VAL A 116 -11.75 12.45 -4.11
C VAL A 116 -11.62 12.68 -2.61
N SER A 117 -12.75 12.75 -1.89
CA SER A 117 -12.72 12.91 -0.43
C SER A 117 -12.02 11.74 0.25
N ARG A 118 -12.34 10.50 -0.15
CA ARG A 118 -11.71 9.29 0.39
C ARG A 118 -10.23 9.22 0.04
N ALA A 119 -9.85 9.50 -1.20
CA ALA A 119 -8.46 9.51 -1.63
C ALA A 119 -7.64 10.58 -0.87
N SER A 120 -8.19 11.78 -0.70
CA SER A 120 -7.52 12.89 0.00
C SER A 120 -7.27 12.58 1.48
N ALA A 121 -8.22 11.91 2.16
CA ALA A 121 -8.05 11.46 3.54
C ALA A 121 -6.86 10.50 3.65
N ARG A 122 -6.78 9.52 2.75
CA ARG A 122 -5.67 8.55 2.72
C ARG A 122 -4.32 9.20 2.43
N PHE A 123 -4.26 10.12 1.46
CA PHE A 123 -3.00 10.84 1.18
C PHE A 123 -2.55 11.69 2.36
N SER A 124 -3.49 12.25 3.12
CA SER A 124 -3.15 13.01 4.34
C SER A 124 -2.59 12.10 5.45
N GLU A 125 -3.09 10.87 5.57
CA GLU A 125 -2.58 9.88 6.53
C GLU A 125 -1.21 9.36 6.12
N GLN A 126 -1.04 8.99 4.84
CA GLN A 126 0.25 8.59 4.29
C GLN A 126 1.29 9.70 4.38
N GLY A 127 0.89 10.96 4.18
CA GLY A 127 1.77 12.12 4.35
C GLY A 127 2.33 12.22 5.78
N LYS A 128 1.49 12.02 6.80
CA LYS A 128 1.91 12.01 8.21
C LYS A 128 2.85 10.85 8.52
N GLU A 129 2.59 9.68 7.96
CA GLU A 129 3.46 8.51 8.15
C GLU A 129 4.85 8.75 7.52
N ILE A 130 4.90 9.31 6.32
CA ILE A 130 6.16 9.67 5.65
C ILE A 130 6.92 10.72 6.45
N GLU A 131 6.22 11.73 7.00
CA GLU A 131 6.82 12.76 7.85
C GLU A 131 7.44 12.16 9.12
N LEU A 132 6.71 11.28 9.82
CA LEU A 132 7.20 10.56 11.00
C LEU A 132 8.43 9.70 10.68
N LEU A 133 8.40 8.96 9.57
CA LEU A 133 9.56 8.16 9.13
C LEU A 133 10.76 9.04 8.76
N ALA A 134 10.52 10.23 8.21
CA ALA A 134 11.58 11.18 7.90
C ALA A 134 12.25 11.73 9.18
N GLU A 135 11.46 12.04 10.21
CA GLU A 135 11.97 12.46 11.53
C GLU A 135 12.81 11.35 12.20
N GLN A 136 12.28 10.13 12.25
CA GLN A 136 13.01 8.96 12.77
C GLN A 136 14.31 8.72 12.00
N GLY A 137 14.27 8.86 10.67
CA GLY A 137 15.45 8.76 9.82
C GLY A 137 16.50 9.83 10.10
N ALA A 138 16.09 11.05 10.46
CA ALA A 138 16.99 12.14 10.83
C ALA A 138 17.66 11.87 12.18
N GLU A 139 16.91 11.40 13.18
CA GLU A 139 17.43 11.04 14.51
C GLU A 139 18.46 9.92 14.42
N LEU A 140 18.14 8.82 13.71
CA LEU A 140 19.07 7.70 13.53
C LEU A 140 20.37 8.13 12.82
N ARG A 141 20.30 9.05 11.86
CA ARG A 141 21.49 9.61 11.20
C ARG A 141 22.33 10.44 12.16
N ALA A 142 21.71 11.23 13.03
CA ALA A 142 22.43 12.01 14.04
C ALA A 142 23.15 11.09 15.04
N GLU A 143 22.48 10.02 15.49
CA GLU A 143 23.08 9.02 16.36
C GLU A 143 24.26 8.31 15.69
N LEU A 144 24.13 7.94 14.42
CA LEU A 144 25.20 7.31 13.65
C LEU A 144 26.42 8.23 13.53
N LEU A 145 26.21 9.52 13.28
CA LEU A 145 27.30 10.51 13.28
C LEU A 145 27.98 10.64 14.64
N ALA A 146 27.21 10.65 15.74
CA ALA A 146 27.76 10.70 17.09
C ALA A 146 28.59 9.44 17.41
N ASN A 147 28.09 8.26 17.04
CA ASN A 147 28.81 7.00 17.20
C ASN A 147 30.09 6.96 16.35
N ARG A 148 30.04 7.50 15.13
CA ARG A 148 31.22 7.65 14.27
C ARG A 148 32.29 8.54 14.92
N ALA A 149 31.89 9.66 15.54
CA ALA A 149 32.81 10.54 16.25
C ALA A 149 33.47 9.82 17.45
N ARG A 150 32.68 9.10 18.26
CA ARG A 150 33.21 8.29 19.37
C ARG A 150 34.22 7.23 18.91
N LEU A 151 33.94 6.55 17.80
CA LEU A 151 34.89 5.59 17.22
C LEU A 151 36.18 6.25 16.75
N GLN A 152 36.12 7.50 16.28
CA GLN A 152 37.32 8.26 15.93
C GLN A 152 38.15 8.61 17.17
N GLU A 153 37.52 9.07 18.25
CA GLU A 153 38.19 9.33 19.52
C GLU A 153 38.89 8.08 20.07
N ILE A 154 38.21 6.92 20.01
CA ILE A 154 38.80 5.63 20.42
C ILE A 154 40.04 5.32 19.58
N ARG A 155 40.00 5.54 18.26
CA ARG A 155 41.15 5.31 17.38
C ARG A 155 42.32 6.25 17.69
N GLU A 156 42.05 7.52 18.00
CA GLU A 156 43.09 8.49 18.39
C GLU A 156 43.73 8.10 19.73
N LEU A 157 42.94 7.64 20.71
CA LEU A 157 43.45 7.11 21.97
C LEU A 157 44.30 5.85 21.75
N GLN A 158 43.85 4.92 20.91
CA GLN A 158 44.62 3.72 20.55
C GLN A 158 45.97 4.09 19.92
N ALA A 159 46.00 5.10 19.03
CA ALA A 159 47.24 5.58 18.42
C ALA A 159 48.21 6.16 19.46
N ARG A 160 47.70 6.96 20.41
CA ARG A 160 48.50 7.51 21.53
C ARG A 160 49.07 6.42 22.45
N VAL A 161 48.25 5.43 22.81
CA VAL A 161 48.71 4.27 23.61
C VAL A 161 49.82 3.53 22.87
N HIS A 162 49.68 3.34 21.56
CA HIS A 162 50.71 2.71 20.74
C HIS A 162 52.01 3.53 20.69
N GLU A 163 51.92 4.85 20.59
CA GLU A 163 53.08 5.76 20.64
C GLU A 163 53.81 5.69 21.99
N ILE A 164 53.08 5.81 23.10
CA ILE A 164 53.64 5.70 24.46
C ILE A 164 54.34 4.35 24.65
N ARG A 165 53.71 3.26 24.18
CA ARG A 165 54.32 1.93 24.20
C ARG A 165 55.65 1.90 23.45
N ASN A 166 55.70 2.47 22.24
CA ASN A 166 56.92 2.49 21.44
C ASN A 166 58.04 3.32 22.10
N LEU A 167 57.70 4.46 22.71
CA LEU A 167 58.65 5.28 23.48
C LEU A 167 59.22 4.49 24.67
N ALA A 168 58.35 3.88 25.48
CA ALA A 168 58.77 3.06 26.62
C ALA A 168 59.70 1.90 26.19
N CYS A 169 59.37 1.20 25.11
CA CYS A 169 60.23 0.13 24.57
C CYS A 169 61.60 0.66 24.11
N ASN A 170 61.66 1.85 23.54
CA ASN A 170 62.92 2.47 23.09
C ASN A 170 63.80 2.91 24.26
N ASP A 171 63.21 3.49 25.31
CA ASP A 171 63.95 3.90 26.52
C ASP A 171 64.53 2.69 27.24
N ILE A 172 63.74 1.62 27.40
CA ILE A 172 64.23 0.38 28.02
C ILE A 172 65.36 -0.25 27.19
N ARG A 173 65.29 -0.22 25.86
CA ARG A 173 66.40 -0.70 24.99
C ARG A 173 67.68 0.11 25.14
N ARG A 174 67.61 1.37 25.55
CA ARG A 174 68.79 2.23 25.76
C ARG A 174 69.47 1.93 27.10
N ASP A 175 68.71 1.50 28.11
CA ASP A 175 69.24 1.04 29.39
C ASP A 175 69.77 -0.40 29.26
N ARG A 176 71.10 -0.55 29.14
CA ARG A 176 71.76 -1.86 28.96
C ARG A 176 72.04 -2.59 30.28
N SER A 177 71.46 -2.17 31.39
CA SER A 177 71.58 -2.86 32.67
C SER A 177 70.80 -4.19 32.66
N GLN A 178 71.29 -5.18 33.43
CA GLN A 178 70.61 -6.48 33.58
C GLN A 178 69.21 -6.32 34.22
N ASP A 179 69.03 -5.31 35.06
CA ASP A 179 67.75 -4.94 35.67
C ASP A 179 66.77 -4.32 34.66
N GLY A 180 67.27 -3.58 33.67
CA GLY A 180 66.44 -3.01 32.58
C GLY A 180 65.72 -4.08 31.76
N GLN A 181 66.31 -5.27 31.63
CA GLN A 181 65.76 -6.36 30.81
C GLN A 181 64.55 -7.03 31.48
N LEU A 182 64.58 -7.24 32.79
CA LEU A 182 63.45 -7.76 33.57
C LEU A 182 62.26 -6.77 33.60
N LEU A 183 62.56 -5.47 33.68
CA LEU A 183 61.56 -4.40 33.58
C LEU A 183 60.89 -4.38 32.20
N CYS A 184 61.65 -4.63 31.13
CA CYS A 184 61.10 -4.74 29.78
C CYS A 184 60.05 -5.83 29.65
N ASP A 185 60.36 -7.03 30.15
CA ASP A 185 59.47 -8.20 30.05
C ASP A 185 58.20 -8.02 30.88
N TYR A 186 58.31 -7.40 32.06
CA TYR A 186 57.16 -7.11 32.92
C TYR A 186 56.20 -6.09 32.27
N VAL A 187 56.74 -4.98 31.75
CA VAL A 187 55.95 -3.96 31.06
C VAL A 187 55.34 -4.52 29.77
N TRP A 188 56.07 -5.35 29.03
CA TRP A 188 55.56 -5.98 27.81
C TRP A 188 54.40 -6.93 28.10
N ARG A 189 54.47 -7.76 29.15
CA ARG A 189 53.34 -8.62 29.56
C ARG A 189 52.11 -7.80 29.92
N GLY A 190 52.25 -6.79 30.79
CA GLY A 190 51.12 -5.94 31.19
C GLY A 190 50.45 -5.25 30.00
N LEU A 191 51.23 -4.73 29.06
CA LEU A 191 50.69 -4.12 27.85
C LEU A 191 50.03 -5.12 26.89
N THR A 192 50.51 -6.36 26.83
CA THR A 192 49.92 -7.42 26.00
C THR A 192 48.59 -7.88 26.58
N GLU A 193 48.48 -8.01 27.90
CA GLU A 193 47.24 -8.35 28.60
C GLU A 193 46.17 -7.26 28.42
N ILE A 194 46.56 -5.97 28.53
CA ILE A 194 45.66 -4.85 28.26
C ILE A 194 45.20 -4.84 26.80
N ALA A 195 46.11 -5.10 25.84
CA ALA A 195 45.75 -5.15 24.42
C ALA A 195 44.78 -6.29 24.10
N GLN A 196 45.00 -7.49 24.66
CA GLN A 196 44.09 -8.63 24.50
C GLN A 196 42.72 -8.38 25.13
N ALA A 197 42.67 -7.69 26.27
CA ALA A 197 41.41 -7.30 26.91
C ALA A 197 40.62 -6.23 26.12
N MET A 198 41.27 -5.51 25.19
CA MET A 198 40.62 -4.54 24.30
C MET A 198 40.14 -5.13 22.96
N GLU A 199 40.63 -6.32 22.58
CA GLU A 199 40.27 -7.01 21.33
C GLU A 199 39.12 -8.02 21.50
N GLY A 200 38.80 -8.42 22.74
CA GLY A 200 37.69 -9.33 23.08
C GLY A 200 36.44 -8.61 23.54
#